data_AF-A0A0T0MBV7-F1
#
_entry.id   AF-A0A0T0MBV7-F1
#
_cell.length_a   1.000
_cell.length_b   1.000
_cell.length_c   1.000
_cell.angle_alpha   90.00
_cell.angle_beta   90.00
_cell.angle_gamma   90.00
#
_symmetry.space_group_name_H-M   'P 1'
#
loop_
_entity.id
_entity.type
_entity.pdbx_description
1 polymer ?
#
loop_
_entity_poly.entity_id
_entity_poly.type
_entity_poly.pdbx_seq_one_letter_code
_entity_poly.pdbx_strand_id
1 'polypeptide(L)'
;MGIFNFFRKNKKESSEETSSTYFMARMEAMVKKIKEEEGTDNDELPNHVGEYGYSKDNPILLTSVSESRKYLNRLIYIKPGSSQYTWERTGSMKCSIVSAPIDEYNLIDANSNIIKTIYILPYNRINSKKVPDGFGLMNE
;
A
#
# COMPACT_ATOMS: atom_id res chain seq x y z
N MET A 1 54.58 -22.50 -27.37
CA MET A 1 53.58 -22.94 -26.37
C MET A 1 53.38 -21.80 -25.39
N GLY A 2 52.24 -21.10 -25.48
CA GLY A 2 51.93 -19.93 -24.66
C GLY A 2 51.09 -20.30 -23.43
N ILE A 3 51.57 -19.90 -22.27
CA ILE A 3 50.93 -19.99 -20.95
C ILE A 3 49.68 -19.11 -20.91
N PHE A 4 48.57 -19.70 -20.51
CA PHE A 4 47.23 -19.13 -20.50
C PHE A 4 47.10 -17.91 -19.58
N ASN A 5 46.67 -16.78 -20.15
CA ASN A 5 46.04 -15.68 -19.43
C ASN A 5 44.57 -16.07 -19.17
N PHE A 6 44.23 -16.49 -17.96
CA PHE A 6 42.85 -16.77 -17.59
C PHE A 6 42.57 -16.27 -16.16
N PHE A 7 41.41 -15.61 -16.01
CA PHE A 7 40.85 -14.97 -14.81
C PHE A 7 41.31 -13.55 -14.44
N ARG A 8 40.76 -12.57 -15.15
CA ARG A 8 40.30 -11.31 -14.53
C ARG A 8 38.81 -11.48 -14.19
N LYS A 9 38.52 -12.05 -13.01
CA LYS A 9 37.15 -12.16 -12.49
C LYS A 9 36.70 -10.76 -12.06
N ASN A 10 35.81 -10.13 -12.83
CA ASN A 10 35.17 -8.88 -12.45
C ASN A 10 34.35 -9.11 -11.17
N LYS A 11 34.85 -8.59 -10.05
CA LYS A 11 34.20 -8.58 -8.74
C LYS A 11 33.18 -7.41 -8.74
N LYS A 12 31.97 -7.65 -9.26
CA LYS A 12 30.87 -6.67 -9.27
C LYS A 12 29.69 -7.02 -8.34
N GLU A 13 29.59 -8.24 -7.85
CA GLU A 13 28.40 -8.71 -7.11
C GLU A 13 28.33 -8.22 -5.64
N SER A 14 29.45 -8.02 -4.94
CA SER A 14 29.42 -7.77 -3.48
C SER A 14 29.01 -6.36 -3.03
N SER A 15 29.17 -5.34 -3.89
CA SER A 15 28.89 -3.94 -3.52
C SER A 15 27.43 -3.55 -3.73
N GLU A 16 26.77 -4.11 -4.74
CA GLU A 16 25.37 -3.82 -5.07
C GLU A 16 24.40 -4.45 -4.07
N GLU A 17 24.65 -5.71 -3.66
CA GLU A 17 23.85 -6.38 -2.63
C GLU A 17 23.93 -5.70 -1.26
N THR A 18 25.14 -5.25 -0.86
CA THR A 18 25.34 -4.50 0.39
C THR A 18 24.60 -3.16 0.37
N SER A 19 24.61 -2.47 -0.78
CA SER A 19 23.91 -1.19 -0.98
C SER A 19 22.38 -1.36 -0.92
N SER A 20 21.85 -2.37 -1.61
CA SER A 20 20.42 -2.71 -1.59
C SER A 20 19.94 -3.08 -0.17
N THR A 21 20.70 -3.93 0.53
CA THR A 21 20.36 -4.35 1.90
C THR A 21 20.34 -3.17 2.87
N TYR A 22 21.35 -2.29 2.78
CA TYR A 22 21.39 -1.08 3.60
C TYR A 22 20.23 -0.13 3.30
N PHE A 23 19.88 0.03 2.02
CA PHE A 23 18.73 0.83 1.61
C PHE A 23 17.42 0.29 2.19
N MET A 24 17.18 -1.03 2.06
CA MET A 24 15.98 -1.68 2.60
C MET A 24 15.89 -1.55 4.12
N ALA A 25 16.99 -1.79 4.85
CA ALA A 25 17.02 -1.63 6.30
C ALA A 25 16.69 -0.18 6.74
N ARG A 26 17.17 0.82 6.01
CA ARG A 26 16.84 2.23 6.27
C ARG A 26 15.37 2.53 5.99
N MET A 27 14.80 1.96 4.93
CA MET A 27 13.37 2.09 4.63
C MET A 27 12.51 1.44 5.72
N GLU A 28 12.86 0.25 6.18
CA GLU A 28 12.16 -0.44 7.27
C GLU A 28 12.20 0.39 8.56
N ALA A 29 13.35 0.96 8.91
CA ALA A 29 13.48 1.84 10.06
C ALA A 29 12.62 3.10 9.94
N MET A 30 12.53 3.70 8.75
CA MET A 30 11.66 4.85 8.48
C MET A 30 10.19 4.48 8.62
N VAL A 31 9.75 3.37 8.03
CA VAL A 31 8.34 2.90 8.13
C VAL A 31 7.99 2.56 9.58
N LYS A 32 8.92 1.94 10.32
CA LYS A 32 8.72 1.64 11.74
C LYS A 32 8.51 2.93 12.54
N LYS A 33 9.34 3.95 12.31
CA LYS A 33 9.21 5.26 12.97
C LYS A 33 7.85 5.92 12.66
N ILE A 34 7.42 5.90 11.40
CA ILE A 34 6.10 6.43 11.00
C ILE A 34 4.97 5.72 11.75
N LYS A 35 5.01 4.39 11.86
CA LYS A 35 4.00 3.61 12.60
C LYS A 35 3.95 3.93 14.09
N GLU A 36 5.10 4.23 14.69
CA GLU A 36 5.20 4.60 16.10
C GLU A 36 4.65 6.01 16.34
N GLU A 37 4.99 6.97 15.47
CA GLU A 37 4.64 8.39 15.63
C GLU A 37 3.22 8.73 15.16
N GLU A 38 2.76 8.15 14.05
CA GLU A 38 1.50 8.54 13.37
C GLU A 38 0.46 7.42 13.32
N GLY A 39 0.88 6.17 13.58
CA GLY A 39 -0.01 5.01 13.56
C GLY A 39 -1.01 5.01 14.72
N THR A 40 -2.19 4.45 14.46
CA THR A 40 -3.29 4.29 15.42
C THR A 40 -3.73 2.83 15.51
N ASP A 41 -4.32 2.47 16.65
CA ASP A 41 -4.97 1.18 16.89
C ASP A 41 -6.49 1.21 16.61
N ASN A 42 -6.99 2.35 16.12
CA ASN A 42 -8.37 2.52 15.69
C ASN A 42 -8.53 2.20 14.20
N ASP A 43 -9.78 1.99 13.78
CA ASP A 43 -10.13 1.78 12.38
C ASP A 43 -10.00 3.03 11.51
N GLU A 44 -10.05 4.22 12.12
CA GLU A 44 -10.01 5.52 11.45
C GLU A 44 -8.93 6.41 12.07
N LEU A 45 -8.42 7.35 11.28
CA LEU A 45 -7.48 8.34 11.80
C LEU A 45 -8.16 9.17 12.90
N PRO A 46 -7.44 9.53 13.98
CA PRO A 46 -7.92 10.53 14.93
C PRO A 46 -8.23 11.84 14.19
N ASN A 47 -9.38 12.45 14.48
CA ASN A 47 -9.84 13.70 13.84
C ASN A 47 -10.01 13.63 12.31
N HIS A 48 -10.30 12.44 11.77
CA HIS A 48 -10.57 12.25 10.35
C HIS A 48 -11.69 13.17 9.83
N VAL A 49 -11.64 13.45 8.52
CA VAL A 49 -12.67 14.22 7.82
C VAL A 49 -13.09 13.50 6.56
N GLY A 50 -14.40 13.40 6.36
CA GLY A 50 -15.01 12.77 5.21
C GLY A 50 -15.28 11.28 5.40
N GLU A 51 -15.80 10.66 4.35
CA GLU A 51 -16.28 9.28 4.36
C GLU A 51 -15.12 8.28 4.36
N TYR A 52 -15.24 7.23 5.18
CA TYR A 52 -14.20 6.22 5.38
C TYR A 52 -13.85 5.51 4.07
N GLY A 53 -12.56 5.51 3.73
CA GLY A 53 -12.00 4.93 2.52
C GLY A 53 -12.21 5.75 1.25
N TYR A 54 -13.07 6.77 1.25
CA TYR A 54 -13.30 7.66 0.09
C TYR A 54 -12.75 9.07 0.27
N SER A 55 -12.18 9.37 1.43
CA SER A 55 -11.45 10.61 1.70
C SER A 55 -9.99 10.32 1.97
N LYS A 56 -9.09 11.12 1.40
CA LYS A 56 -7.66 11.10 1.75
C LYS A 56 -7.39 11.43 3.23
N ASP A 57 -8.33 12.12 3.88
CA ASP A 57 -8.28 12.47 5.31
C ASP A 57 -9.12 11.50 6.18
N ASN A 58 -9.68 10.45 5.57
CA ASN A 58 -10.24 9.29 6.25
C ASN A 58 -9.97 7.99 5.46
N PRO A 59 -8.69 7.63 5.24
CA PRO A 59 -8.33 6.49 4.40
C PRO A 59 -8.52 5.14 5.13
N ILE A 60 -8.53 4.04 4.37
CA ILE A 60 -8.44 2.69 4.93
C ILE A 60 -7.05 2.50 5.55
N LEU A 61 -6.99 2.06 6.81
CA LEU A 61 -5.74 1.95 7.55
C LEU A 61 -5.16 0.53 7.48
N LEU A 62 -3.97 0.38 6.92
CA LEU A 62 -3.31 -0.92 6.75
C LEU A 62 -1.83 -0.85 7.12
N THR A 63 -1.26 -1.99 7.49
CA THR A 63 0.11 -2.04 8.02
C THR A 63 1.20 -2.05 6.96
N SER A 64 0.87 -2.33 5.70
CA SER A 64 1.84 -2.33 4.61
C SER A 64 1.19 -2.19 3.24
N VAL A 65 2.01 -1.90 2.22
CA VAL A 65 1.62 -1.96 0.81
C VAL A 65 1.18 -3.37 0.42
N SER A 66 1.81 -4.41 0.98
CA SER A 66 1.41 -5.81 0.73
C SER A 66 -0.01 -6.08 1.26
N GLU A 67 -0.29 -5.63 2.49
CA GLU A 67 -1.64 -5.73 3.06
C GLU A 67 -2.67 -4.91 2.28
N SER A 68 -2.27 -3.77 1.72
CA SER A 68 -3.13 -2.97 0.83
C SER A 68 -3.58 -3.76 -0.40
N ARG A 69 -2.65 -4.48 -1.04
CA ARG A 69 -2.98 -5.34 -2.19
C ARG A 69 -3.87 -6.51 -1.79
N LYS A 70 -3.59 -7.16 -0.65
CA LYS A 70 -4.44 -8.25 -0.14
C LYS A 70 -5.85 -7.77 0.16
N TYR A 71 -5.98 -6.60 0.78
CA TYR A 71 -7.26 -5.97 1.08
C TYR A 71 -8.04 -5.68 -0.21
N LEU A 72 -7.41 -5.00 -1.18
CA LEU A 72 -8.01 -4.67 -2.46
C LEU A 72 -8.48 -5.90 -3.25
N ASN A 73 -7.73 -7.00 -3.22
CA ASN A 73 -8.10 -8.26 -3.86
C ASN A 73 -9.29 -8.96 -3.19
N ARG A 74 -9.56 -8.67 -1.91
CA ARG A 74 -10.67 -9.24 -1.13
C ARG A 74 -11.89 -8.34 -1.09
N LEU A 75 -11.71 -7.05 -1.38
CA LEU A 75 -12.78 -6.06 -1.38
C LEU A 75 -13.77 -6.39 -2.50
N ILE A 76 -15.06 -6.37 -2.18
CA ILE A 76 -16.16 -6.67 -3.11
C ILE A 76 -17.23 -5.59 -3.02
N TYR A 77 -17.82 -5.26 -4.17
CA TYR A 77 -18.91 -4.29 -4.23
C TYR A 77 -20.24 -5.00 -3.93
N ILE A 78 -20.98 -4.54 -2.91
CA ILE A 78 -22.24 -5.17 -2.48
C ILE A 78 -23.45 -4.59 -3.21
N LYS A 79 -23.42 -4.63 -4.56
CA LYS A 79 -24.56 -4.21 -5.40
C LYS A 79 -25.12 -5.40 -6.17
N PRO A 80 -26.46 -5.61 -6.20
CA PRO A 80 -27.06 -6.67 -7.01
C PRO A 80 -26.61 -6.60 -8.47
N GLY A 81 -26.10 -7.71 -9.00
CA GLY A 81 -25.60 -7.80 -10.38
C GLY A 81 -24.24 -7.15 -10.64
N SER A 82 -23.49 -6.74 -9.61
CA SER A 82 -22.15 -6.18 -9.81
C SER A 82 -21.13 -7.26 -10.22
N SER A 83 -20.39 -6.96 -11.28
CA SER A 83 -19.18 -7.68 -11.68
C SER A 83 -18.09 -7.57 -10.62
N GLN A 84 -17.14 -8.51 -10.61
CA GLN A 84 -15.83 -8.24 -10.00
C GLN A 84 -15.20 -7.02 -10.67
N TYR A 85 -14.55 -6.17 -9.88
CA TYR A 85 -13.76 -5.06 -10.39
C TYR A 85 -12.27 -5.39 -10.30
N THR A 86 -11.48 -4.69 -11.09
CA THR A 86 -10.03 -4.61 -10.91
C THR A 86 -9.68 -3.30 -10.21
N TRP A 87 -8.44 -3.16 -9.78
CA TRP A 87 -7.96 -1.93 -9.17
C TRP A 87 -6.65 -1.51 -9.81
N GLU A 88 -6.44 -0.20 -9.90
CA GLU A 88 -5.16 0.39 -10.28
C GLU A 88 -4.76 1.46 -9.27
N ARG A 89 -3.46 1.58 -8.99
CA ARG A 89 -2.93 2.67 -8.17
C ARG A 89 -2.71 3.89 -9.06
N THR A 90 -3.36 5.00 -8.75
CA THR A 90 -3.24 6.25 -9.52
C THR A 90 -2.10 7.13 -9.02
N GLY A 91 -1.76 7.04 -7.73
CA GLY A 91 -0.71 7.87 -7.16
C GLY A 91 -0.67 7.84 -5.64
N SER A 92 0.00 8.85 -5.08
CA SER A 92 -0.02 9.15 -3.65
C SER A 92 -0.41 10.60 -3.40
N MET A 93 -1.15 10.81 -2.32
CA MET A 93 -1.71 12.08 -1.89
C MET A 93 -1.19 12.47 -0.51
N LYS A 94 -1.22 13.77 -0.22
CA LYS A 94 -0.93 14.30 1.13
C LYS A 94 -2.21 14.30 1.97
N CYS A 95 -2.11 13.71 3.15
CA CYS A 95 -3.12 13.84 4.20
C CYS A 95 -2.90 15.14 4.99
N SER A 96 -3.95 15.71 5.54
CA SER A 96 -3.88 16.85 6.47
C SER A 96 -3.55 16.43 7.91
N ILE A 97 -3.67 15.13 8.23
CA ILE A 97 -3.58 14.59 9.59
C ILE A 97 -2.23 13.91 9.84
N VAL A 98 -1.74 13.15 8.85
CA VAL A 98 -0.49 12.39 8.93
C VAL A 98 0.48 12.86 7.85
N SER A 99 1.80 12.79 8.11
CA SER A 99 2.81 13.16 7.11
C SER A 99 3.08 12.04 6.11
N ALA A 100 2.80 10.79 6.49
CA ALA A 100 2.92 9.63 5.62
C ALA A 100 2.02 9.75 4.37
N PRO A 101 2.50 9.33 3.19
CA PRO A 101 1.72 9.42 1.96
C PRO A 101 0.54 8.45 1.99
N ILE A 102 -0.60 8.91 1.49
CA ILE A 102 -1.82 8.11 1.29
C ILE A 102 -1.83 7.62 -0.16
N ASP A 103 -2.01 6.33 -0.37
CA ASP A 103 -2.14 5.78 -1.72
C ASP A 103 -3.57 5.95 -2.24
N GLU A 104 -3.69 6.35 -3.50
CA GLU A 104 -4.97 6.49 -4.20
C GLU A 104 -5.12 5.35 -5.22
N TYR A 105 -6.31 4.75 -5.23
CA TYR A 105 -6.66 3.66 -6.13
C TYR A 105 -8.00 3.89 -6.80
N ASN A 106 -8.08 3.61 -8.10
CA ASN A 106 -9.35 3.50 -8.81
C ASN A 106 -9.82 2.04 -8.81
N LEU A 107 -11.10 1.84 -8.52
CA LEU A 107 -11.80 0.57 -8.72
C LEU A 107 -12.50 0.61 -10.08
N ILE A 108 -12.18 -0.34 -10.95
CA ILE A 108 -12.52 -0.31 -12.38
C ILE A 108 -13.42 -1.49 -12.73
N ASP A 109 -14.56 -1.22 -13.37
CA ASP A 109 -15.48 -2.26 -13.84
C ASP A 109 -14.98 -2.98 -15.11
N ALA A 110 -15.71 -4.02 -15.53
CA ALA A 110 -15.38 -4.78 -16.75
C ALA A 110 -15.42 -3.94 -18.05
N ASN A 111 -16.10 -2.78 -18.02
CA ASN A 111 -16.19 -1.84 -19.14
C ASN A 111 -15.14 -0.71 -19.04
N SER A 112 -14.17 -0.83 -18.14
CA SER A 112 -13.12 0.17 -17.88
C SER A 112 -13.63 1.50 -17.30
N ASN A 113 -14.81 1.52 -16.67
CA ASN A 113 -15.30 2.70 -15.96
C ASN A 113 -14.80 2.69 -14.51
N ILE A 114 -14.45 3.87 -14.00
CA ILE A 114 -14.14 4.06 -12.58
C ILE A 114 -15.45 4.01 -11.78
N ILE A 115 -15.59 3.00 -10.93
CA ILE A 115 -16.74 2.82 -10.03
C ILE A 115 -16.59 3.76 -8.83
N LYS A 116 -15.41 3.73 -8.22
CA LYS A 116 -15.04 4.49 -7.02
C LYS A 116 -13.53 4.71 -7.00
N THR A 117 -13.12 5.78 -6.35
CA THR A 117 -11.73 6.00 -5.94
C THR A 117 -11.63 5.76 -4.44
N ILE A 118 -10.66 4.97 -4.00
CA ILE A 118 -10.41 4.69 -2.59
C ILE A 118 -9.01 5.12 -2.17
N TYR A 119 -8.88 5.46 -0.90
CA TYR A 119 -7.66 5.95 -0.27
C TYR A 119 -7.19 4.98 0.80
N ILE A 120 -5.90 4.67 0.81
CA ILE A 120 -5.30 3.73 1.75
C ILE A 120 -4.06 4.36 2.39
N LEU A 121 -3.95 4.30 3.72
CA LEU A 121 -2.71 4.55 4.45
C LEU A 121 -2.01 3.20 4.70
N PRO A 122 -0.95 2.83 3.96
CA PRO A 122 -0.27 1.55 4.10
C PRO A 122 0.79 1.53 5.22
N TYR A 123 0.74 2.48 6.15
CA TYR A 123 1.75 2.68 7.19
C TYR A 123 1.13 2.75 8.59
N ASN A 124 -0.04 2.15 8.80
CA ASN A 124 -0.68 2.13 10.11
C ASN A 124 -0.07 1.06 11.05
N ARG A 125 -0.38 1.14 12.35
CA ARG A 125 0.09 0.19 13.36
C ARG A 125 -0.59 -1.18 13.23
N ILE A 126 -1.91 -1.19 12.99
CA ILE A 126 -2.71 -2.40 12.77
C ILE A 126 -3.56 -2.28 11.50
N ASN A 127 -4.04 -3.41 10.98
CA ASN A 127 -5.01 -3.41 9.87
C ASN A 127 -6.39 -3.08 10.43
N SER A 128 -7.07 -2.11 9.82
CA SER A 128 -8.47 -1.82 10.14
C SER A 128 -9.37 -3.00 9.80
N LYS A 129 -10.40 -3.20 10.62
CA LYS A 129 -11.50 -4.14 10.42
C LYS A 129 -12.71 -3.49 9.75
N LYS A 130 -12.74 -2.15 9.65
CA LYS A 130 -13.81 -1.39 9.00
C LYS A 130 -13.69 -1.50 7.48
N VAL A 131 -14.84 -1.56 6.82
CA VAL A 131 -14.96 -1.62 5.36
C VAL A 131 -15.73 -0.38 4.89
N PRO A 132 -15.34 0.27 3.77
CA PRO A 132 -16.09 1.39 3.20
C PRO A 132 -17.54 1.04 2.88
N ASP A 133 -18.43 2.02 3.01
CA ASP A 133 -19.85 1.84 2.79
C ASP A 133 -20.16 1.36 1.36
N GLY A 134 -21.03 0.36 1.23
CA GLY A 134 -21.31 -0.25 -0.08
C GLY A 134 -20.28 -1.29 -0.52
N PHE A 135 -19.34 -1.67 0.34
CA PHE A 135 -18.42 -2.79 0.11
C PHE A 135 -18.49 -3.85 1.22
N GLY A 136 -17.99 -5.04 0.88
CA GLY A 136 -17.72 -6.13 1.80
C GLY A 136 -16.31 -6.69 1.58
N LEU A 137 -15.90 -7.64 2.43
CA LEU A 137 -14.66 -8.40 2.23
C LEU A 137 -15.01 -9.87 2.02
N MET A 138 -14.39 -10.49 1.01
CA MET A 138 -14.40 -11.95 0.89
C MET A 138 -13.63 -12.57 2.08
N ASN A 139 -14.19 -13.67 2.57
CA ASN A 139 -13.50 -14.56 3.51
C ASN A 139 -12.32 -15.24 2.79
N GLU A 140 -11.28 -15.56 3.55
CA GLU A 140 -10.14 -16.35 3.08
C GLU A 140 -10.51 -17.81 2.80
#